data_AF-A0A7W1Q1J2-F1
#
_entry.id   AF-A0A7W1Q1J2-F1
#
_cell.length_a   1.000
_cell.length_b   1.000
_cell.length_c   1.000
_cell.angle_alpha   90.00
_cell.angle_beta   90.00
_cell.angle_gamma   90.00
#
_symmetry.space_group_name_H-M   'P 1'
#
loop_
_entity.id
_entity.type
_entity.pdbx_description
1 polymer ?
#
loop_
_entity_poly.entity_id
_entity_poly.type
_entity_poly.pdbx_seq_one_letter_code
_entity_poly.pdbx_strand_id
1 'polypeptide(L)'
;MQTRLTGTEFTVDVLVDHDGTLACAVPRWRLVTKAGISTTSRTFDSPALVAAVGHLTSAVALTGSANVQGFMAADGAIGFTEVNPRMSGGLPLSLAAGADLVGEYLRGLEGLPVRPERLKARSDVTMLRHFAEVYVG
;
A
#
# COMPACT_ATOMS: atom_id res chain seq x y z
N MET A 1 24.38 9.05 5.31
CA MET A 1 24.02 9.45 3.94
C MET A 1 23.31 8.28 3.29
N GLN A 2 22.27 8.50 2.48
CA GLN A 2 21.54 7.44 1.78
C GLN A 2 21.73 7.58 0.26
N THR A 3 21.93 6.46 -0.44
CA THR A 3 21.99 6.42 -1.90
C THR A 3 20.66 6.89 -2.51
N ARG A 4 20.72 7.80 -3.48
CA ARG A 4 19.52 8.26 -4.19
C ARG A 4 19.02 7.17 -5.13
N LEU A 5 17.79 6.70 -4.89
CA LEU A 5 17.10 5.80 -5.81
C LEU A 5 16.52 6.59 -7.00
N THR A 6 16.46 5.95 -8.16
CA THR A 6 15.90 6.51 -9.40
C THR A 6 14.70 5.69 -9.85
N GLY A 7 13.84 6.27 -10.68
CA GLY A 7 12.66 5.61 -11.22
C GLY A 7 11.34 6.16 -10.67
N THR A 8 10.28 5.37 -10.80
CA THR A 8 8.93 5.77 -10.39
C THR A 8 8.67 5.34 -8.95
N GLU A 9 8.19 6.27 -8.13
CA GLU A 9 7.92 6.02 -6.73
C GLU A 9 6.60 5.24 -6.54
N PHE A 10 6.62 4.27 -5.63
CA PHE A 10 5.47 3.45 -5.30
C PHE A 10 5.20 3.41 -3.79
N THR A 11 3.96 3.06 -3.46
CA THR A 11 3.55 2.59 -2.14
C THR A 11 2.79 1.29 -2.30
N VAL A 12 3.02 0.32 -1.43
CA VAL A 12 2.24 -0.91 -1.33
C VAL A 12 1.54 -0.90 0.02
N ASP A 13 0.22 -0.75 0.02
CA ASP A 13 -0.57 -0.93 1.24
C ASP A 13 -0.72 -2.44 1.48
N VAL A 14 -0.41 -2.90 2.68
CA VAL A 14 -0.42 -4.33 3.03
C VAL A 14 -1.28 -4.62 4.24
N LEU A 15 -1.78 -5.85 4.28
CA LEU A 15 -2.33 -6.48 5.48
C LEU A 15 -1.60 -7.81 5.67
N VAL A 16 -0.99 -7.97 6.84
CA VAL A 16 -0.31 -9.19 7.27
C VAL A 16 -1.10 -9.79 8.42
N ASP A 17 -1.43 -11.08 8.33
CA ASP A 17 -2.16 -11.79 9.38
C ASP A 17 -1.28 -12.01 10.62
N HIS A 18 -1.87 -12.46 11.73
CA HIS A 18 -1.17 -12.66 13.01
C HIS A 18 -0.09 -13.74 12.95
N ASP A 19 -0.21 -14.68 12.01
CA ASP A 19 0.79 -15.73 11.77
C ASP A 19 1.96 -15.24 10.88
N GLY A 20 1.94 -13.98 10.44
CA GLY A 20 2.94 -13.39 9.56
C GLY A 20 2.67 -13.60 8.06
N THR A 21 1.55 -14.24 7.69
CA THR A 21 1.16 -14.45 6.30
C THR A 21 0.72 -13.12 5.66
N LEU A 22 1.30 -12.78 4.51
CA LEU A 22 0.85 -11.63 3.72
C LEU A 22 -0.53 -11.91 3.11
N ALA A 23 -1.58 -11.33 3.69
CA ALA A 23 -2.96 -11.55 3.26
C ALA A 23 -3.37 -10.66 2.08
N CYS A 24 -2.82 -9.44 1.99
CA CYS A 24 -3.07 -8.52 0.88
C CYS A 24 -1.88 -7.58 0.66
N ALA A 25 -1.63 -7.24 -0.60
CA ALA A 25 -0.73 -6.17 -1.01
C ALA A 25 -1.35 -5.42 -2.19
N VAL A 26 -1.44 -4.10 -2.09
CA VAL A 26 -2.01 -3.23 -3.14
C VAL A 26 -0.95 -2.23 -3.59
N PRO A 27 -0.25 -2.51 -4.72
CA PRO A 27 0.72 -1.58 -5.28
C PRO A 27 0.05 -0.35 -5.88
N ARG A 28 0.63 0.83 -5.62
CA ARG A 28 0.18 2.11 -6.15
C ARG A 28 1.35 2.98 -6.56
N TRP A 29 1.29 3.54 -7.76
CA TRP A 29 2.20 4.59 -8.18
C TRP A 29 1.89 5.91 -7.47
N ARG A 30 2.93 6.64 -7.08
CA ARG A 30 2.84 8.02 -6.60
C ARG A 30 3.18 8.96 -7.76
N LEU A 31 2.20 9.22 -8.63
CA LEU A 31 2.40 9.96 -9.89
C LEU A 31 2.67 11.46 -9.65
N VAL A 32 1.97 12.05 -8.68
CA VAL A 32 2.22 13.42 -8.24
C VAL A 32 2.21 13.43 -6.71
N THR A 33 3.27 13.98 -6.13
CA THR A 33 3.44 14.13 -4.68
C THR A 33 3.60 15.60 -4.33
N LYS A 34 2.75 16.09 -3.41
CA LYS A 34 2.84 17.45 -2.84
C LYS A 34 2.94 17.33 -1.32
N ALA A 35 3.96 17.96 -0.72
CA ALA A 35 4.19 17.93 0.73
C ALA A 35 4.17 16.51 1.35
N GLY A 36 4.79 15.53 0.67
CA GLY A 36 4.85 14.14 1.14
C GLY A 36 3.55 13.33 0.97
N ILE A 37 2.48 13.93 0.44
CA ILE A 37 1.21 13.26 0.15
C ILE A 37 1.06 13.10 -1.36
N SER A 38 0.74 11.88 -1.82
CA SER A 38 0.42 11.67 -3.23
C SER A 38 -0.96 12.24 -3.55
N THR A 39 -1.00 13.28 -4.40
CA THR A 39 -2.26 13.90 -4.87
C THR A 39 -2.81 13.20 -6.10
N THR A 40 -1.95 12.53 -6.86
CA THR A 40 -2.34 11.69 -8.00
C THR A 40 -1.67 10.34 -7.84
N SER A 41 -2.46 9.28 -7.76
CA SER A 41 -1.98 7.91 -7.63
C SER A 41 -2.78 6.97 -8.53
N ARG A 42 -2.17 5.84 -8.92
CA ARG A 42 -2.83 4.79 -9.70
C ARG A 42 -2.45 3.41 -9.18
N THR A 43 -3.41 2.51 -8.97
CA THR A 43 -3.11 1.11 -8.66
C THR A 43 -2.49 0.42 -9.87
N PHE A 44 -1.60 -0.56 -9.64
CA PHE A 44 -0.99 -1.33 -10.72
C PHE A 44 -0.72 -2.76 -10.28
N ASP A 45 -0.62 -3.66 -11.26
CA ASP A 45 -0.27 -5.05 -11.01
C ASP A 45 1.24 -5.25 -11.15
N SER A 46 1.84 -5.87 -10.14
CA SER A 46 3.24 -6.30 -10.19
C SER A 46 3.45 -7.49 -9.27
N PRO A 47 3.36 -8.73 -9.80
CA PRO A 47 3.61 -9.94 -9.01
C PRO A 47 5.02 -9.97 -8.40
N ALA A 48 6.02 -9.45 -9.13
CA ALA A 48 7.40 -9.35 -8.64
C ALA A 48 7.52 -8.42 -7.43
N LEU A 49 6.86 -7.26 -7.45
CA LEU A 49 6.84 -6.35 -6.31
C LEU A 49 6.08 -6.95 -5.12
N VAL A 50 4.94 -7.60 -5.35
CA VAL A 50 4.18 -8.28 -4.29
C VAL A 50 5.01 -9.38 -3.62
N ALA A 51 5.73 -10.19 -4.40
CA ALA A 51 6.63 -11.21 -3.84
C ALA A 51 7.77 -10.59 -3.03
N ALA A 52 8.41 -9.53 -3.53
CA ALA A 52 9.46 -8.82 -2.81
C ALA A 52 8.96 -8.18 -1.50
N VAL A 53 7.75 -7.61 -1.51
CA VAL A 53 7.09 -7.09 -0.31
C VAL A 53 6.79 -8.21 0.67
N GLY A 54 6.33 -9.39 0.23
CA GLY A 54 6.10 -10.54 1.10
C GLY A 54 7.37 -11.02 1.81
N HIS A 55 8.50 -11.08 1.10
CA HIS A 55 9.79 -11.38 1.73
C HIS A 55 10.18 -10.31 2.76
N LEU A 56 9.99 -9.03 2.43
CA LEU A 56 10.30 -7.91 3.31
C LEU A 56 9.44 -7.93 4.58
N THR A 57 8.13 -8.11 4.47
CA THR A 57 7.21 -8.12 5.63
C THR A 57 7.49 -9.31 6.55
N SER A 58 7.85 -10.46 5.98
CA SER A 58 8.28 -11.63 6.74
C SER A 58 9.61 -11.38 7.47
N ALA A 59 10.60 -10.81 6.79
CA ALA A 59 11.93 -10.56 7.36
C ALA A 59 11.91 -9.60 8.55
N VAL A 60 10.95 -8.66 8.59
CA VAL A 60 10.77 -7.72 9.70
C VAL A 60 9.70 -8.19 10.71
N ALA A 61 9.20 -9.42 10.58
CA ALA A 61 8.17 -10.01 11.45
C ALA A 61 6.93 -9.12 11.61
N LEU A 62 6.48 -8.52 10.50
CA LEU A 62 5.35 -7.60 10.51
C LEU A 62 4.03 -8.34 10.74
N THR A 63 3.12 -7.74 11.50
CA THR A 63 1.71 -8.16 11.60
C THR A 63 0.81 -6.93 11.50
N GLY A 64 -0.44 -7.13 11.09
CA GLY A 64 -1.43 -6.06 10.93
C GLY A 64 -1.26 -5.24 9.65
N SER A 65 -1.78 -4.01 9.66
CA SER A 65 -1.76 -3.13 8.49
C SER A 65 -0.50 -2.25 8.46
N ALA A 66 0.10 -2.15 7.28
CA ALA A 66 1.27 -1.31 7.04
C ALA A 66 1.27 -0.77 5.62
N ASN A 67 2.26 0.09 5.34
CA ASN A 67 2.62 0.43 3.97
C ASN A 67 4.12 0.38 3.75
N VAL A 68 4.52 -0.14 2.60
CA VAL A 68 5.91 -0.25 2.14
C VAL A 68 6.11 0.73 1.00
N GLN A 69 7.19 1.51 1.02
CA GLN A 69 7.46 2.54 0.02
C GLN A 69 8.82 2.32 -0.65
N GLY A 70 8.94 2.75 -1.89
CA GLY A 70 10.16 2.57 -2.66
C GLY A 70 10.08 3.17 -4.05
N PHE A 71 11.10 2.84 -4.85
CA PHE A 71 11.22 3.25 -6.25
C PHE A 71 11.41 2.01 -7.12
N MET A 72 10.80 2.02 -8.29
CA MET A 72 11.02 1.03 -9.34
C MET A 72 11.73 1.70 -10.52
N ALA A 73 12.94 1.23 -10.83
CA ALA A 73 13.71 1.69 -11.97
C ALA A 73 13.11 1.21 -13.30
N ALA A 74 13.58 1.78 -14.42
CA ALA A 74 13.04 1.49 -15.75
C ALA A 74 13.25 0.03 -16.20
N ASP A 75 14.27 -0.64 -15.66
CA ASP A 75 14.55 -2.07 -15.86
C ASP A 75 13.76 -2.99 -14.92
N GLY A 76 12.91 -2.42 -14.06
CA GLY A 76 12.11 -3.14 -13.07
C GLY A 76 12.82 -3.38 -11.73
N ALA A 77 14.06 -2.89 -11.54
CA ALA A 77 14.74 -3.03 -10.26
C ALA A 77 13.99 -2.28 -9.15
N ILE A 78 13.77 -2.96 -8.01
CA ILE A 78 13.02 -2.44 -6.87
C ILE A 78 13.99 -2.01 -5.76
N GLY A 79 13.88 -0.76 -5.32
CA GLY A 79 14.55 -0.27 -4.11
C GLY A 79 13.54 0.17 -3.06
N PHE A 80 13.59 -0.41 -1.87
CA PHE A 80 12.75 -0.01 -0.75
C PHE A 80 13.36 1.16 0.02
N THR A 81 12.51 2.03 0.54
CA THR A 81 12.90 3.22 1.32
C THR A 81 12.36 3.19 2.73
N GLU A 82 11.10 2.77 2.90
CA GLU A 82 10.43 2.79 4.19
C GLU A 82 9.46 1.62 4.36
N VAL A 83 9.33 1.17 5.61
CA VAL A 83 8.25 0.30 6.09
C VAL A 83 7.56 1.03 7.22
N ASN A 84 6.29 1.34 7.05
CA ASN A 84 5.51 2.10 7.99
C ASN A 84 4.43 1.18 8.59
N PRO A 85 4.52 0.75 9.86
CA PRO A 85 3.54 -0.13 10.52
C PRO A 85 2.25 0.63 10.89
N ARG A 86 1.64 1.26 9.88
CA ARG A 86 0.39 2.00 9.93
C ARG A 86 -0.24 2.07 8.56
N MET A 87 -1.52 2.38 8.53
CA MET A 87 -2.23 2.74 7.31
C MET A 87 -1.62 3.99 6.66
N SER A 88 -1.55 3.99 5.32
CA SER A 88 -1.03 5.13 4.58
C SER A 88 -2.10 6.20 4.36
N GLY A 89 -1.69 7.45 4.13
CA GLY A 89 -2.63 8.49 3.69
C GLY A 89 -3.22 8.25 2.29
N GLY A 90 -2.66 7.31 1.52
CA GLY A 90 -3.14 6.88 0.20
C GLY A 90 -4.06 5.66 0.25
N LEU A 91 -4.32 5.09 1.43
CA LEU A 91 -5.19 3.94 1.64
C LEU A 91 -6.58 4.07 0.97
N PRO A 92 -7.24 5.26 0.92
CA PRO A 92 -8.53 5.39 0.24
C PRO A 92 -8.54 4.90 -1.21
N LEU A 93 -7.42 4.99 -1.95
CA LEU A 93 -7.33 4.42 -3.30
C LEU A 93 -7.36 2.89 -3.26
N SER A 94 -6.63 2.25 -2.35
CA SER A 94 -6.64 0.79 -2.20
C SER A 94 -8.02 0.25 -1.83
N LEU A 95 -8.74 0.97 -0.96
CA LEU A 95 -10.14 0.66 -0.62
C LEU A 95 -11.06 0.81 -1.83
N ALA A 96 -10.98 1.93 -2.56
CA ALA A 96 -11.79 2.18 -3.76
C ALA A 96 -11.47 1.20 -4.91
N ALA A 97 -10.25 0.65 -4.94
CA ALA A 97 -9.86 -0.38 -5.87
C ALA A 97 -10.50 -1.75 -5.56
N GLY A 98 -11.00 -1.96 -4.34
CA GLY A 98 -11.76 -3.15 -3.94
C GLY A 98 -11.14 -3.97 -2.81
N ALA A 99 -9.96 -3.59 -2.29
CA ALA A 99 -9.35 -4.27 -1.15
C ALA A 99 -9.77 -3.62 0.17
N ASP A 100 -10.66 -4.28 0.91
CA ASP A 100 -11.11 -3.84 2.24
C ASP A 100 -10.10 -4.16 3.34
N LEU A 101 -8.95 -3.49 3.27
CA LEU A 101 -7.86 -3.62 4.23
C LEU A 101 -8.28 -3.23 5.65
N VAL A 102 -9.20 -2.26 5.80
CA VAL A 102 -9.67 -1.79 7.11
C VAL A 102 -10.61 -2.81 7.76
N GLY A 103 -11.62 -3.27 7.03
CA GLY A 103 -12.58 -4.25 7.55
C GLY A 103 -11.92 -5.57 7.92
N GLU A 104 -10.97 -6.05 7.10
CA GLU A 104 -10.25 -7.29 7.41
C GLU A 104 -9.21 -7.11 8.52
N TYR A 105 -8.59 -5.92 8.66
CA TYR A 105 -7.75 -5.63 9.83
C TYR A 105 -8.54 -5.68 11.15
N LEU A 106 -9.73 -5.04 11.20
CA LEU A 106 -10.59 -5.07 12.39
C LEU A 106 -11.03 -6.49 12.74
N ARG A 107 -11.35 -7.32 11.74
CA ARG A 107 -11.66 -8.75 11.94
C ARG A 107 -10.50 -9.53 12.51
N GLY A 108 -9.29 -9.25 12.04
CA GLY A 108 -8.07 -9.83 12.60
C GLY A 108 -7.94 -9.49 14.10
N LEU A 109 -8.26 -8.27 14.52
CA LEU A 109 -8.25 -7.91 15.95
C LEU A 109 -9.25 -8.72 16.80
N GLU A 110 -10.32 -9.22 16.19
CA GLU A 110 -11.31 -10.12 16.81
C GLU A 110 -10.91 -11.60 16.72
N GLY A 111 -9.74 -11.92 16.16
CA GLY A 111 -9.27 -13.29 15.95
C GLY A 111 -10.02 -14.04 14.86
N LEU A 112 -10.76 -13.33 14.00
CA LEU A 112 -11.49 -13.93 12.88
C LEU A 112 -10.56 -14.10 11.67
N PRO A 113 -10.74 -15.19 10.89
CA PRO A 113 -9.94 -15.40 9.70
C PRO A 113 -10.21 -14.31 8.66
N VAL A 114 -9.13 -13.93 7.96
CA VAL A 114 -9.18 -13.03 6.82
C VAL A 114 -10.01 -13.64 5.70
N ARG A 115 -10.77 -12.79 5.00
CA ARG A 115 -11.57 -13.14 3.82
C ARG A 115 -10.89 -12.67 2.53
N PRO A 116 -10.22 -13.57 1.78
CA PRO A 116 -9.47 -13.20 0.58
C PRO A 116 -10.32 -12.54 -0.50
N GLU A 117 -11.61 -12.89 -0.59
CA GLU A 117 -12.55 -12.31 -1.56
C GLU A 117 -12.79 -10.81 -1.35
N ARG A 118 -12.59 -10.30 -0.12
CA ARG A 118 -12.71 -8.86 0.21
C ARG A 118 -11.41 -8.09 0.00
N LEU A 119 -10.31 -8.76 -0.35
CA LEU A 119 -8.98 -8.17 -0.48
C LEU A 119 -8.51 -8.10 -1.95
N LYS A 120 -9.44 -8.23 -2.90
CA LYS A 120 -9.16 -8.20 -4.34
C LYS A 120 -9.22 -6.76 -4.87
N ALA A 121 -8.07 -6.10 -4.90
CA ALA A 121 -7.93 -4.80 -5.55
C ALA A 121 -7.89 -4.95 -7.08
N ARG A 122 -8.50 -4.00 -7.78
CA ARG A 122 -8.34 -3.81 -9.23
C ARG A 122 -7.11 -2.95 -9.54
N SER A 123 -6.39 -3.28 -10.60
CA SER A 123 -5.39 -2.39 -11.19
C SER A 123 -6.04 -1.22 -11.93
N ASP A 124 -5.22 -0.21 -12.24
CA ASP A 124 -5.57 0.95 -13.07
C ASP A 124 -6.65 1.90 -12.53
N VAL A 125 -7.02 1.77 -11.26
CA VAL A 125 -7.87 2.74 -10.57
C VAL A 125 -7.02 3.96 -10.25
N THR A 126 -7.46 5.14 -10.68
CA THR A 126 -6.74 6.40 -10.48
C THR A 126 -7.46 7.27 -9.45
N MET A 127 -6.72 7.75 -8.45
CA MET A 127 -7.20 8.75 -7.51
C MET A 127 -6.63 10.12 -7.88
N LEU A 128 -7.51 11.11 -7.93
CA LEU A 128 -7.18 12.52 -7.95
C LEU A 128 -7.69 13.14 -6.64
N ARG A 129 -6.77 13.55 -5.78
CA ARG A 129 -7.10 14.17 -4.49
C ARG A 129 -7.05 15.69 -4.62
N HIS A 130 -8.11 16.34 -4.17
CA HIS A 130 -8.16 17.77 -3.94
C HIS A 130 -8.57 18.04 -2.49
N PHE A 131 -8.15 19.19 -1.96
CA PHE A 131 -8.62 19.67 -0.66
C PHE A 131 -9.94 20.44 -0.86
N ALA A 132 -10.84 20.32 0.10
CA ALA A 132 -12.10 21.06 0.13
C ALA A 132 -12.33 21.56 1.57
N GLU A 133 -12.83 22.79 1.69
CA GLU A 133 -13.23 23.39 2.95
C GLU A 133 -14.76 23.47 2.96
N VAL A 134 -15.38 23.09 4.08
CA VAL A 134 -16.83 23.14 4.26
C VAL A 134 -17.11 24.03 5.47
N TYR A 135 -17.92 25.06 5.28
CA TYR A 135 -18.32 26.01 6.32
C TYR A 135 -19.82 25.86 6.57
N VAL A 136 -20.19 25.80 7.85
CA VAL A 136 -21.58 25.70 8.30
C VAL A 136 -21.80 26.75 9.38
N GLY A 137 -22.97 27.40 9.35
CA GLY A 137 -23.44 28.41 10.30
C GLY A 137 -24.89 28.17 10.67
#